data_AF-A0ABD0P686-F1
#
_entry.id   AF-A0ABD0P686-F1
#
_cell.length_a   1.000
_cell.length_b   1.000
_cell.length_c   1.000
_cell.angle_alpha   90.00
_cell.angle_beta   90.00
_cell.angle_gamma   90.00
#
_symmetry.space_group_name_H-M   'P 1'
#
loop_
_entity.id
_entity.type
_entity.pdbx_description
1 polymer ?
#
loop_
_entity_poly.entity_id
_entity_poly.type
_entity_poly.pdbx_seq_one_letter_code
_entity_poly.pdbx_strand_id
1 'polypeptide(L)' 'SLSLEAPARVKNKAPPSDWPQEGEIVFDGTEMRYRDNLPMILKKVSCTVRPKEKVGIVGRTGS' A
#
# COMPACT_ATOMS: atom_id res chain seq x y z
N SER A 1 24.69 7.07 4.68
CA SER A 1 23.66 7.06 5.73
C SER A 1 22.31 6.99 5.04
N LEU A 2 21.54 5.91 5.21
CA LEU A 2 20.18 5.84 4.67
C LEU A 2 19.37 6.94 5.38
N SER A 3 18.72 7.82 4.61
CA SER A 3 17.83 8.83 5.17
C SER A 3 16.78 8.15 6.05
N LEU A 4 16.48 8.77 7.21
CA LEU A 4 15.36 8.34 8.05
C LEU A 4 14.10 8.14 7.20
N GLU A 5 13.35 7.09 7.49
CA GLU A 5 12.02 6.87 6.95
C GLU A 5 11.17 8.16 7.08
N ALA A 6 10.19 8.31 6.19
CA ALA A 6 9.24 9.41 6.27
C ALA A 6 8.66 9.51 7.69
N PRO A 7 8.34 10.73 8.16
CA PRO A 7 7.82 10.91 9.51
C PRO A 7 6.57 10.04 9.74
N ALA A 8 6.55 9.29 10.84
CA ALA A 8 5.47 8.37 11.17
C ALA A 8 4.09 9.04 11.27
N ARG A 9 4.05 10.35 11.54
CA ARG A 9 2.83 11.16 11.53
C ARG A 9 3.05 12.42 10.73
N VAL A 10 2.15 12.68 9.79
CA VAL A 10 2.07 13.94 9.08
C VAL A 10 0.97 14.78 9.71
N LYS A 11 1.31 16.01 10.11
CA LYS A 11 0.35 16.96 10.72
C LYS A 11 -0.86 17.13 9.79
N ASN A 12 -2.07 17.12 10.35
CA ASN A 12 -3.34 17.28 9.63
C ASN A 12 -3.64 16.22 8.56
N LYS A 13 -2.99 15.05 8.59
CA LYS A 13 -3.30 13.92 7.69
C LYS A 13 -3.85 12.68 8.41
N ALA A 14 -4.17 12.79 9.69
CA ALA A 14 -4.81 11.70 10.41
C ALA A 14 -6.24 11.51 9.89
N PRO A 15 -6.70 10.27 9.67
CA PRO A 15 -8.09 10.01 9.33
C PRO A 15 -9.01 10.31 10.53
N PRO A 16 -10.34 10.35 10.31
CA PRO A 16 -11.32 10.42 11.39
C PRO A 16 -11.15 9.31 12.44
N SER A 17 -11.63 9.55 13.67
CA SER A 17 -11.47 8.60 14.78
C SER A 17 -12.20 7.27 14.59
N ASP A 18 -13.21 7.25 13.73
CA ASP A 18 -14.04 6.09 13.38
C ASP A 18 -13.55 5.38 12.10
N TRP A 19 -12.40 5.78 11.54
CA TRP A 19 -11.80 5.09 10.40
C TRP A 19 -11.00 3.85 10.85
N PRO A 20 -11.02 2.75 10.08
CA PRO A 20 -11.87 2.51 8.91
C PRO A 20 -13.26 1.99 9.30
N GLN A 21 -14.29 2.41 8.57
CA GLN A 21 -15.67 2.00 8.81
C GLN A 21 -15.95 0.56 8.38
N GLU A 22 -15.51 0.19 7.16
CA GLU A 22 -15.81 -1.13 6.57
C GLU A 22 -14.55 -1.96 6.27
N GLY A 23 -13.37 -1.32 6.17
CA GLY A 23 -12.09 -2.01 5.92
C GLY A 23 -11.91 -2.54 4.49
N GLU A 24 -12.61 -1.98 3.50
CA GLU A 24 -12.37 -2.25 2.08
C GLU A 24 -10.98 -1.73 1.66
N ILE A 25 -10.28 -2.50 0.83
CA ILE A 25 -8.99 -2.13 0.26
C ILE A 25 -9.08 -2.19 -1.26
N VAL A 26 -8.76 -1.09 -1.93
CA VAL A 26 -8.74 -0.99 -3.39
C VAL A 26 -7.33 -0.65 -3.86
N PHE A 27 -6.78 -1.51 -4.72
CA PHE A 27 -5.65 -1.20 -5.59
C PHE A 27 -6.24 -0.87 -6.96
N ASP A 28 -5.93 0.32 -7.48
CA ASP A 28 -6.40 0.79 -8.78
C ASP A 28 -5.20 1.26 -9.59
N GLY A 29 -4.78 0.44 -10.55
CA GLY A 29 -3.60 0.72 -11.38
C GLY A 29 -2.32 0.95 -10.58
N THR A 30 -2.19 0.37 -9.39
CA THR A 30 -1.11 0.66 -8.45
C THR A 30 0.25 0.28 -9.03
N GLU A 31 1.19 1.21 -8.87
CA GLU A 31 2.53 1.15 -9.41
C GLU A 31 3.54 1.49 -8.29
N MET A 32 4.60 0.68 -8.12
CA MET A 32 5.57 0.86 -7.02
C MET A 32 7.02 0.62 -7.47
N ARG A 33 7.95 1.38 -6.90
CA ARG A 33 9.41 1.18 -6.95
C ARG A 33 10.04 1.52 -5.60
N TYR A 34 11.17 0.91 -5.28
CA TYR A 34 11.87 1.17 -4.01
C TYR A 34 12.59 2.53 -3.97
N ARG A 35 13.11 3.01 -5.11
CA ARG A 35 13.82 4.28 -5.23
C ARG A 35 13.54 4.90 -6.59
N ASP A 36 13.69 6.21 -6.71
CA ASP A 36 13.37 6.93 -7.94
C ASP A 36 14.18 6.52 -9.16
N ASN A 37 15.41 6.05 -8.95
CA ASN A 37 16.29 5.59 -10.01
C ASN A 37 16.14 4.09 -10.32
N LEU A 38 15.19 3.39 -9.68
CA LEU A 38 14.94 1.97 -9.91
C LEU A 38 13.71 1.76 -10.80
N PRO A 39 13.66 0.63 -11.54
CA PRO A 39 12.48 0.25 -12.31
C PRO A 39 11.24 0.05 -11.42
N MET A 40 10.05 0.16 -12.02
CA MET A 40 8.80 -0.24 -11.37
C MET A 40 8.76 -1.75 -11.18
N ILE A 41 8.43 -2.18 -9.96
CA ILE A 41 8.35 -3.58 -9.55
C ILE A 41 6.91 -4.07 -9.44
N LEU A 42 6.00 -3.26 -8.87
CA LEU A 42 4.57 -3.44 -9.06
C LEU A 42 4.14 -2.62 -10.27
N LYS A 43 3.49 -3.26 -11.24
CA LYS A 43 3.12 -2.67 -12.52
C LYS A 43 1.61 -2.78 -12.71
N LYS A 44 0.90 -1.67 -12.49
CA LYS A 44 -0.55 -1.53 -12.72
C LYS A 44 -1.40 -2.60 -12.02
N VAL A 45 -1.05 -2.92 -10.77
CA VAL A 45 -1.79 -3.91 -9.98
C VAL A 45 -3.15 -3.34 -9.63
N SER A 46 -4.21 -4.04 -10.01
CA SER A 46 -5.59 -3.66 -9.68
C SER A 46 -6.31 -4.83 -9.02
N CYS A 47 -6.84 -4.62 -7.83
CA CYS A 47 -7.64 -5.59 -7.09
C CYS A 47 -8.46 -4.91 -6.00
N THR A 48 -9.48 -5.61 -5.52
CA THR A 48 -10.34 -5.14 -4.44
C THR A 48 -10.46 -6.25 -3.40
N VAL A 49 -10.17 -5.93 -2.15
CA VAL A 49 -10.43 -6.77 -0.99
C VAL A 49 -11.62 -6.19 -0.27
N ARG A 50 -12.71 -6.95 -0.21
CA ARG A 50 -13.98 -6.51 0.36
C ARG A 50 -13.92 -6.52 1.90
N PRO A 51 -14.81 -5.76 2.56
CA PRO A 51 -14.99 -5.86 4.01
C PRO A 51 -15.13 -7.30 4.48
N LYS A 52 -14.36 -7.66 5.52
CA LYS A 52 -14.37 -8.99 6.17
C LYS A 52 -13.91 -10.15 5.28
N GLU A 53 -13.31 -9.86 4.12
CA GLU A 53 -12.75 -10.87 3.24
C GLU A 53 -11.38 -11.37 3.74
N LYS A 54 -11.14 -12.69 3.61
CA LYS A 54 -9.83 -13.29 3.91
C LYS A 54 -9.14 -13.62 2.59
N VAL A 55 -8.02 -12.96 2.31
CA VAL A 55 -7.24 -13.10 1.07
C VAL A 55 -5.84 -13.60 1.40
N GLY A 56 -5.33 -14.55 0.62
CA GLY A 56 -3.94 -14.98 0.66
C GLY A 56 -3.16 -14.40 -0.51
N ILE A 57 -1.98 -13.83 -0.26
CA ILE A 57 -1.03 -13.39 -1.29
C ILE A 57 0.03 -14.49 -1.43
N VAL A 58 0.21 -15.01 -2.65
CA VAL A 58 1.16 -16.08 -2.96
C VAL A 58 2.09 -15.66 -4.10
N GLY A 59 3.34 -16.12 -4.07
CA GLY A 59 4.33 -15.81 -5.09
C GLY A 59 5.65 -16.54 -4.85
N ARG A 60 6.52 -16.55 -5.87
CA ARG A 60 7.90 -17.02 -5.71
C ARG A 60 8.70 -15.98 -4.92
N THR A 61 9.80 -16.37 -4.31
CA THR A 61 10.74 -15.44 -3.68
C THR A 61 11.13 -14.32 -4.65
N GLY A 62 10.97 -13.07 -4.22
CA GLY A 62 11.23 -11.88 -5.04
C GLY A 62 10.07 -11.40 -5.92
N SER A 63 8.86 -11.94 -5.71
CA SER A 63 7.61 -11.41 -6.28
C SER A 63 7.00 -10.32 -5.41
#